data_AF-A0A3M5KRG8-F1
#
_entry.id   AF-A0A3M5KRG8-F1
#
_cell.length_a   1.000
_cell.length_b   1.000
_cell.length_c   1.000
_cell.angle_alpha   90.00
_cell.angle_beta   90.00
_cell.angle_gamma   90.00
#
_symmetry.space_group_name_H-M   'P 1'
#
loop_
_entity.id
_entity.type
_entity.pdbx_description
1 polymer ?
#
loop_
_entity_poly.entity_id
_entity_poly.type
_entity_poly.pdbx_seq_one_letter_code
_entity_poly.pdbx_strand_id
1 'polypeptide(L)'
;MTVDGLSDQFVIDVGPEDVLSWSRDGVQEGQMRKLKLGQISFEGSLDLHGMSVEVARETLWEFLAEATRLEIRCVRVTHGKAVRLDGKRPMIKSHVNTWLRQHSQVLGFCSCLAKHGGAGAVYVILRRTMMEGRDE
;
A
#
# COMPACT_ATOMS: atom_id res chain seq x y z
N MET A 1 13.30 -2.88 -19.65
CA MET A 1 13.08 -1.82 -18.63
C MET A 1 11.58 -1.78 -18.39
N THR A 2 11.12 -2.45 -17.33
CA THR A 2 9.69 -2.51 -16.99
C THR A 2 9.30 -1.14 -16.46
N VAL A 3 8.39 -0.45 -17.14
CA VAL A 3 7.88 0.85 -16.70
C VAL A 3 6.78 0.57 -15.69
N ASP A 4 7.04 0.79 -14.41
CA ASP A 4 6.07 0.60 -13.32
C ASP A 4 4.98 1.69 -13.28
N GLY A 5 5.09 2.75 -14.06
CA GLY A 5 4.11 3.84 -14.12
C GLY A 5 3.94 4.63 -12.82
N LEU A 6 4.79 4.42 -11.81
CA LEU A 6 4.81 5.21 -10.58
C LEU A 6 5.67 6.47 -10.80
N SER A 7 5.36 7.57 -10.14
CA SER A 7 6.13 8.82 -10.26
C SER A 7 6.57 9.32 -8.90
N ASP A 8 7.86 9.66 -8.81
CA ASP A 8 8.46 10.36 -7.67
C ASP A 8 8.49 11.88 -7.86
N GLN A 9 7.93 12.39 -8.97
CA GLN A 9 7.99 13.81 -9.30
C GLN A 9 7.13 14.68 -8.37
N PHE A 10 6.12 14.09 -7.73
CA PHE A 10 5.27 14.73 -6.72
C PHE A 10 4.96 13.76 -5.57
N VAL A 11 5.78 13.79 -4.52
CA VAL A 11 5.59 12.96 -3.31
C VAL A 11 4.76 13.73 -2.29
N ILE A 12 3.68 13.11 -1.81
CA ILE A 12 2.85 13.64 -0.74
C ILE A 12 3.58 13.43 0.58
N ASP A 13 4.12 14.51 1.15
CA ASP A 13 4.79 14.43 2.44
C ASP A 13 3.79 14.20 3.59
N VAL A 14 4.13 13.31 4.48
CA VAL A 14 3.33 12.91 5.65
C VAL A 14 4.25 12.74 6.85
N GLY A 15 3.76 13.06 8.05
CA GLY A 15 4.50 12.93 9.29
C GLY A 15 4.67 11.48 9.75
N PRO A 16 5.63 11.19 10.66
CA PRO A 16 5.90 9.84 11.19
C PRO A 16 4.69 9.11 11.76
N GLU A 17 3.85 9.83 12.51
CA GLU A 17 2.67 9.28 13.19
C GLU A 17 1.37 9.52 12.43
N ASP A 18 1.42 10.18 11.26
CA ASP A 18 0.22 10.45 10.45
C ASP A 18 -0.48 9.15 10.05
N VAL A 19 -1.78 9.09 10.27
CA VAL A 19 -2.61 7.96 9.85
C VAL A 19 -2.96 8.15 8.39
N LEU A 20 -2.59 7.19 7.56
CA LEU A 20 -2.91 7.17 6.14
C LEU A 20 -4.29 6.57 5.93
N SER A 21 -5.08 7.17 5.03
CA SER A 21 -6.34 6.61 4.57
C SER A 21 -6.64 7.18 3.18
N TRP A 22 -6.93 6.29 2.23
CA TRP A 22 -7.35 6.67 0.88
C TRP A 22 -8.13 5.54 0.24
N SER A 23 -9.06 5.90 -0.64
CA SER A 23 -9.74 4.97 -1.51
C SER A 23 -9.99 5.60 -2.86
N ARG A 24 -10.01 4.78 -3.90
CA ARG A 24 -10.44 5.15 -5.24
C ARG A 24 -11.95 5.39 -5.26
N ASP A 25 -12.40 6.22 -6.18
CA ASP A 25 -13.82 6.47 -6.41
C ASP A 25 -14.57 5.16 -6.69
N GLY A 26 -15.78 5.06 -6.13
CA GLY A 26 -16.62 3.86 -6.24
C GLY A 26 -16.34 2.77 -5.21
N VAL A 27 -15.30 2.88 -4.38
CA VAL A 27 -15.12 1.98 -3.23
C VAL A 27 -16.13 2.31 -2.15
N GLN A 28 -16.93 1.31 -1.75
CA GLN A 28 -17.94 1.47 -0.70
C GLN A 28 -17.30 1.83 0.64
N GLU A 29 -17.85 2.84 1.33
CA GLU A 29 -17.39 3.25 2.66
C GLU A 29 -17.39 2.10 3.68
N GLY A 30 -18.38 1.21 3.59
CA GLY A 30 -18.47 0.02 4.44
C GLY A 30 -17.26 -0.90 4.30
N GLN A 31 -16.66 -0.99 3.11
CA GLN A 31 -15.44 -1.76 2.88
C GLN A 31 -14.23 -1.10 3.54
N MET A 32 -14.07 0.23 3.38
CA MET A 32 -12.99 0.97 4.04
C MET A 32 -13.12 0.95 5.56
N ARG A 33 -14.34 0.99 6.10
CA ARG A 33 -14.59 0.83 7.53
C ARG A 33 -14.12 -0.54 8.05
N LYS A 34 -14.46 -1.63 7.36
CA LYS A 34 -13.99 -2.98 7.70
C LYS A 34 -12.47 -3.07 7.64
N LEU A 35 -11.84 -2.46 6.64
CA LEU A 35 -10.38 -2.41 6.52
C LEU A 35 -9.73 -1.70 7.71
N LYS A 36 -10.22 -0.51 8.06
CA LYS A 36 -9.73 0.29 9.19
C LYS A 36 -9.86 -0.44 10.53
N LEU A 37 -10.91 -1.24 10.69
CA LEU A 37 -11.12 -2.08 11.87
C LEU A 37 -10.31 -3.39 11.84
N GLY A 38 -9.52 -3.65 10.79
CA GLY A 38 -8.77 -4.90 10.62
C GLY A 38 -9.66 -6.14 10.47
N GLN A 39 -10.91 -5.96 10.00
CA GLN A 39 -11.89 -7.04 9.81
C GLN A 39 -11.77 -7.72 8.44
N ILE A 40 -10.86 -7.23 7.59
CA ILE A 40 -10.48 -7.89 6.33
C ILE A 40 -9.09 -8.48 6.58
N SER A 41 -9.02 -9.80 6.64
CA SER A 41 -7.75 -10.53 6.78
C SER A 41 -6.84 -10.19 5.60
N PHE A 42 -5.56 -9.97 5.88
CA PHE A 42 -4.53 -9.84 4.84
C PHE A 42 -3.84 -11.20 4.67
N GLU A 43 -3.53 -11.55 3.43
CA GLU A 43 -2.92 -12.85 3.07
C GLU A 43 -1.53 -12.68 2.45
N GLY A 44 -1.12 -11.44 2.17
CA GLY A 44 0.24 -11.06 1.78
C GLY A 44 0.81 -10.01 2.72
N SER A 45 2.12 -10.05 2.95
CA SER A 45 2.84 -9.04 3.72
C SER A 45 4.15 -8.68 3.05
N LEU A 46 4.45 -7.38 2.99
CA LEU A 46 5.71 -6.83 2.52
C LEU A 46 6.31 -5.91 3.58
N ASP A 47 7.61 -5.99 3.78
CA ASP A 47 8.37 -5.06 4.61
C ASP A 47 9.35 -4.26 3.74
N LEU A 48 9.17 -2.94 3.73
CA LEU A 48 9.98 -1.95 3.02
C LEU A 48 10.85 -1.13 3.98
N HIS A 49 10.78 -1.40 5.28
CA HIS A 49 11.49 -0.61 6.27
C HIS A 49 13.00 -0.68 6.05
N GLY A 50 13.64 0.49 6.01
CA GLY A 50 15.09 0.61 5.84
C GLY A 50 15.60 0.44 4.41
N MET A 51 14.74 0.11 3.44
CA MET A 51 15.12 0.06 2.03
C MET A 51 15.41 1.47 1.48
N SER A 52 16.18 1.52 0.39
CA SER A 52 16.25 2.73 -0.43
C SER A 52 14.91 2.95 -1.13
N VAL A 53 14.65 4.17 -1.60
CA VAL A 53 13.38 4.47 -2.30
C VAL A 53 13.26 3.63 -3.56
N GLU A 54 14.34 3.51 -4.33
CA GLU A 54 14.39 2.79 -5.59
C GLU A 54 14.09 1.30 -5.37
N VAL A 55 14.76 0.67 -4.40
CA VAL A 55 14.54 -0.74 -4.06
C VAL A 55 13.13 -0.94 -3.51
N ALA A 56 12.65 -0.04 -2.65
CA ALA A 56 11.30 -0.14 -2.09
C ALA A 56 10.22 -0.05 -3.16
N ARG A 57 10.43 0.79 -4.18
CA ARG A 57 9.53 0.97 -5.30
C ARG A 57 9.40 -0.28 -6.15
N GLU A 58 10.54 -0.83 -6.58
CA GLU A 58 10.59 -2.07 -7.36
C GLU A 58 9.97 -3.24 -6.56
N THR A 59 10.35 -3.38 -5.28
CA THR A 59 9.83 -4.43 -4.41
C THR A 59 8.32 -4.30 -4.21
N LEU A 60 7.80 -3.08 -4.01
CA LEU A 60 6.36 -2.84 -3.88
C LEU A 60 5.63 -3.21 -5.17
N TRP A 61 6.18 -2.82 -6.32
CA TRP A 61 5.59 -3.12 -7.62
C TRP A 61 5.47 -4.62 -7.87
N GLU A 62 6.57 -5.36 -7.69
CA GLU A 62 6.60 -6.81 -7.86
C GLU A 62 5.65 -7.52 -6.88
N PHE A 63 5.65 -7.09 -5.61
CA PHE A 63 4.75 -7.64 -4.60
C PHE A 63 3.27 -7.45 -4.95
N LEU A 64 2.86 -6.26 -5.41
CA LEU A 64 1.48 -5.99 -5.77
C LEU A 64 1.06 -6.73 -7.04
N ALA A 65 1.97 -6.87 -8.01
CA ALA A 65 1.74 -7.68 -9.20
C ALA A 65 1.53 -9.15 -8.84
N GLU A 66 2.38 -9.71 -7.99
CA GLU A 66 2.27 -11.09 -7.52
C GLU A 66 1.01 -11.32 -6.68
N ALA A 67 0.71 -10.42 -5.75
CA ALA A 67 -0.52 -10.50 -4.94
C ALA A 67 -1.78 -10.45 -5.83
N THR A 68 -1.77 -9.64 -6.88
CA THR A 68 -2.87 -9.58 -7.86
C THR A 68 -2.97 -10.87 -8.67
N ARG A 69 -1.84 -11.46 -9.08
CA ARG A 69 -1.77 -12.75 -9.79
C ARG A 69 -2.30 -13.92 -8.94
N LEU A 70 -2.05 -13.87 -7.63
CA LEU A 70 -2.54 -14.83 -6.64
C LEU A 70 -3.97 -14.52 -6.14
N GLU A 71 -4.65 -13.54 -6.74
CA GLU A 71 -6.00 -13.11 -6.37
C GLU A 71 -6.16 -12.69 -4.89
N ILE A 72 -5.06 -12.26 -4.26
CA ILE A 72 -5.07 -11.79 -2.87
C ILE A 72 -5.83 -10.47 -2.80
N ARG A 73 -6.89 -10.45 -1.98
CA ARG A 73 -7.75 -9.27 -1.85
C ARG A 73 -7.16 -8.17 -0.97
N CYS A 74 -6.41 -8.56 0.06
CA CYS A 74 -5.88 -7.65 1.06
C CYS A 74 -4.44 -8.03 1.40
N VAL A 75 -3.57 -7.04 1.37
CA VAL A 75 -2.16 -7.18 1.76
C VAL A 75 -1.80 -6.16 2.82
N ARG A 76 -0.71 -6.42 3.54
CA ARG A 76 -0.09 -5.47 4.45
C ARG A 76 1.24 -5.00 3.88
N VAL A 77 1.47 -3.70 3.90
CA VAL A 77 2.75 -3.10 3.54
C VAL A 77 3.30 -2.35 4.74
N THR A 78 4.41 -2.82 5.29
CA THR A 78 5.17 -2.14 6.35
C THR A 78 6.18 -1.21 5.67
N HIS A 79 6.07 0.09 5.93
CA HIS A 79 6.99 1.11 5.38
C HIS A 79 7.83 1.77 6.48
N GLY A 80 7.53 1.48 7.75
CA GLY A 80 8.12 2.11 8.91
C GLY A 80 7.55 3.50 9.19
N LYS A 81 7.77 4.00 10.40
CA LYS A 81 7.28 5.32 10.83
C LYS A 81 8.20 6.47 10.45
N ALA A 82 9.29 6.19 9.73
CA ALA A 82 10.29 7.17 9.32
C ALA A 82 10.81 8.08 10.44
N VAL A 83 11.92 7.67 11.03
CA VAL A 83 12.71 8.53 11.91
C VAL A 83 14.08 8.66 11.27
N ARG A 84 14.26 9.70 10.45
CA ARG A 84 15.59 10.11 10.00
C ARG A 84 16.00 11.32 10.82
N LEU A 85 16.96 11.12 11.73
CA LEU A 85 17.50 12.17 12.60
C LEU A 85 18.34 13.20 11.83
N ASP A 86 18.74 12.92 10.59
CA ASP A 86 19.74 13.67 9.82
C ASP A 86 19.14 14.71 8.86
N GLY A 87 17.81 14.96 8.91
CA GLY A 87 17.15 16.01 8.13
C GLY A 87 17.08 15.75 6.62
N LYS A 88 17.50 14.58 6.13
CA LYS A 88 17.43 14.21 4.70
C LYS A 88 16.09 13.53 4.39
N ARG A 89 15.32 14.04 3.42
CA ARG A 89 14.25 13.24 2.77
C ARG A 89 14.90 12.24 1.80
N PRO A 90 14.44 10.97 1.69
CA PRO A 90 13.02 10.62 1.64
C PRO A 90 12.56 9.61 2.70
N MET A 91 11.35 9.86 3.22
CA MET A 91 10.61 8.93 4.07
C MET A 91 9.84 7.94 3.18
N ILE A 92 10.13 6.64 3.32
CA ILE A 92 9.45 5.56 2.54
C ILE A 92 7.92 5.64 2.68
N LYS A 93 7.41 6.03 3.84
CA LYS A 93 5.97 6.24 4.08
C LYS A 93 5.34 7.26 3.10
N SER A 94 5.97 8.39 2.84
CA SER A 94 5.49 9.42 1.91
C SER A 94 5.44 8.91 0.48
N HIS A 95 6.47 8.14 0.09
CA HIS A 95 6.52 7.48 -1.22
C HIS A 95 5.45 6.41 -1.34
N VAL A 96 5.33 5.50 -0.38
CA VAL A 96 4.30 4.45 -0.37
C VAL A 96 2.88 5.05 -0.42
N ASN A 97 2.61 6.12 0.34
CA ASN A 97 1.34 6.85 0.26
C ASN A 97 1.07 7.38 -1.15
N THR A 98 2.10 7.82 -1.87
CA THR A 98 2.00 8.35 -3.24
C THR A 98 1.82 7.22 -4.26
N TRP A 99 2.68 6.21 -4.22
CA TRP A 99 2.69 5.09 -5.15
C TRP A 99 1.41 4.26 -5.09
N LEU A 100 0.89 3.99 -3.89
CA LEU A 100 -0.37 3.24 -3.74
C LEU A 100 -1.58 3.96 -4.34
N ARG A 101 -1.58 5.30 -4.39
CA ARG A 101 -2.66 6.07 -5.06
C ARG A 101 -2.55 5.98 -6.58
N GLN A 102 -1.34 5.89 -7.10
CA GLN A 102 -1.06 5.79 -8.54
C GLN A 102 -1.26 4.36 -9.08
N HIS A 103 -1.03 3.34 -8.25
CA HIS A 103 -1.07 1.94 -8.67
C HIS A 103 -2.49 1.49 -9.10
N SER A 104 -2.66 1.03 -10.33
CA SER A 104 -3.95 0.73 -10.97
C SER A 104 -4.76 -0.39 -10.29
N GLN A 105 -4.06 -1.35 -9.67
CA GLN A 105 -4.68 -2.46 -8.93
C GLN A 105 -5.09 -2.10 -7.51
N VAL A 106 -4.65 -0.96 -6.96
CA VAL A 106 -5.02 -0.57 -5.60
C VAL A 106 -6.39 0.11 -5.61
N LEU A 107 -7.32 -0.44 -4.84
CA LEU A 107 -8.66 0.14 -4.62
C LEU A 107 -8.67 1.10 -3.43
N GLY A 108 -7.87 0.84 -2.40
CA GLY A 108 -7.76 1.71 -1.24
C GLY A 108 -6.82 1.14 -0.19
N PHE A 109 -6.42 1.97 0.76
CA PHE A 109 -5.56 1.59 1.86
C PHE A 109 -5.82 2.44 3.10
N CYS A 110 -5.47 1.92 4.27
CA CYS A 110 -5.42 2.69 5.51
C CYS A 110 -4.32 2.17 6.44
N SER A 111 -3.83 3.01 7.36
CA SER A 111 -2.87 2.56 8.36
C SER A 111 -3.41 1.39 9.17
N CYS A 112 -2.50 0.50 9.54
CA CYS A 112 -2.82 -0.69 10.29
C CYS A 112 -3.25 -0.38 11.73
N LEU A 113 -3.87 -1.38 12.38
CA LEU A 113 -4.03 -1.37 13.83
C LEU A 113 -2.64 -1.44 14.50
N ALA A 114 -2.55 -0.98 15.76
CA ALA A 114 -1.30 -0.99 16.52
C ALA A 114 -0.62 -2.38 16.53
N LYS A 115 -1.40 -3.45 16.77
CA LYS A 115 -0.93 -4.84 16.76
C LYS A 115 -0.36 -5.31 15.41
N HIS A 116 -0.64 -4.61 14.31
CA HIS A 116 -0.18 -4.94 12.97
C HIS A 116 0.79 -3.89 12.40
N GLY A 117 1.27 -2.94 13.20
CA GLY A 117 2.29 -1.95 12.80
C GLY A 117 1.86 -0.48 12.93
N GLY A 118 0.58 -0.20 13.23
CA GLY A 118 0.08 1.17 13.44
C GLY A 118 0.35 2.09 12.25
N ALA A 119 0.78 3.32 12.53
CA ALA A 119 1.15 4.31 11.51
C ALA A 119 2.39 3.94 10.67
N GLY A 120 3.09 2.84 10.99
CA GLY A 120 4.25 2.34 10.23
C GLY A 120 3.90 1.28 9.18
N ALA A 121 2.63 0.91 9.06
CA ALA A 121 2.16 -0.04 8.07
C ALA A 121 0.76 0.34 7.57
N VAL A 122 0.39 -0.15 6.39
CA VAL A 122 -0.95 0.01 5.81
C VAL A 122 -1.53 -1.34 5.40
N TYR A 123 -2.84 -1.50 5.58
CA TYR A 123 -3.60 -2.49 4.82
C TYR A 123 -3.94 -1.92 3.45
N VAL A 124 -3.84 -2.74 2.41
CA VAL A 124 -4.10 -2.36 1.02
C VAL A 124 -5.09 -3.35 0.44
N ILE A 125 -6.22 -2.85 -0.08
CA ILE A 125 -7.19 -3.64 -0.82
C ILE A 125 -6.88 -3.56 -2.31
N LEU A 126 -6.81 -4.72 -2.95
CA LEU A 126 -6.55 -4.86 -4.38
C LEU A 126 -7.83 -5.13 -5.15
N ARG A 127 -7.79 -4.79 -6.44
CA ARG A 127 -8.84 -5.11 -7.42
C ARG A 127 -8.90 -6.62 -7.59
N ARG A 128 -10.11 -7.17 -7.65
CA ARG A 128 -10.29 -8.54 -8.13
C ARG A 128 -10.09 -8.57 -9.63
N THR A 129 -9.17 -9.39 -10.09
CA THR A 129 -9.17 -9.85 -11.48
C THR A 129 -10.35 -10.81 -11.59
N MET A 130 -11.52 -10.31 -11.99
CA MET A 130 -12.56 -11.24 -12.45
C MET A 130 -11.96 -11.87 -13.70
N MET A 131 -11.53 -13.13 -13.66
CA MET A 131 -11.44 -13.89 -14.91
C MET A 131 -12.85 -13.86 -15.50
N GLU A 132 -12.99 -13.30 -16.71
CA GLU A 132 -14.21 -13.45 -17.50
C GLU A 132 -14.56 -14.95 -17.56
N GLY A 133 -15.73 -15.31 -17.03
CA GLY A 133 -16.43 -16.56 -17.29
C GLY A 133 -15.66 -17.87 -17.06
N ARG A 134 -15.79 -18.44 -15.86
CA ARG A 134 -16.11 -19.88 -15.76
C ARG A 134 -17.59 -20.00 -15.48
N ASP A 135 -18.38 -19.64 -16.48
CA ASP A 135 -19.72 -20.21 -16.65
C ASP A 135 -19.52 -21.42 -17.57
N GLU A 136 -19.28 -22.59 -16.96
CA GLU A 136 -19.62 -23.91 -17.51
C GLU A 136 -20.33 -24.71 -16.42
#